data_AF-A0A1A8QD39-F1
#
_entry.id   AF-A0A1A8QD39-F1
#
_cell.length_a   1.000
_cell.length_b   1.000
_cell.length_c   1.000
_cell.angle_alpha   90.00
_cell.angle_beta   90.00
_cell.angle_gamma   90.00
#
_symmetry.space_group_name_H-M   'P 1'
#
loop_
_entity.id
_entity.type
_entity.pdbx_description
1 polymer ?
#
loop_
_entity_poly.entity_id
_entity_poly.type
_entity_poly.pdbx_seq_one_letter_code
_entity_poly.pdbx_strand_id
1 'polypeptide(L)' 'RQFEVKKNIVQLHDRDGNGTGEAVVTFPSEQLAAQALKIHGRPFLGSQVLLTLINLKQKEDILAKA' A
#
# COMPACT_ATOMS: atom_id res chain seq x y z
N ARG A 1 7.23 -0.38 19.33
CA ARG A 1 5.90 -1.01 19.18
C ARG A 1 5.90 -1.75 17.84
N GLN A 2 5.73 -3.07 17.85
CA GLN A 2 5.65 -3.86 16.62
C GLN A 2 4.18 -3.95 16.24
N PHE A 3 3.82 -3.35 15.11
CA PHE A 3 2.46 -3.47 14.58
C PHE A 3 2.39 -4.75 13.76
N GLU A 4 1.46 -5.63 14.10
CA GLU A 4 1.23 -6.85 13.33
C GLU A 4 0.77 -6.46 11.92
N VAL A 5 1.63 -6.69 10.93
CA VAL A 5 1.30 -6.46 9.53
C VAL A 5 0.34 -7.57 9.12
N LYS A 6 -0.96 -7.24 9.01
CA LYS A 6 -1.96 -8.16 8.47
C LYS A 6 -1.51 -8.63 7.09
N LYS A 7 -1.74 -9.92 6.76
CA LYS A 7 -1.36 -10.57 5.49
C LYS A 7 -1.76 -9.82 4.20
N ASN A 8 -2.67 -8.85 4.31
CA ASN A 8 -3.19 -8.07 3.19
C ASN A 8 -2.45 -6.74 2.98
N ILE A 9 -1.44 -6.43 3.79
CA ILE A 9 -0.62 -5.22 3.71
C ILE A 9 0.83 -5.66 3.54
N VAL A 10 1.53 -5.12 2.55
CA VAL A 10 2.95 -5.38 2.32
C VAL A 10 3.66 -4.04 2.25
N GLN A 11 4.58 -3.79 3.17
CA GLN A 11 5.43 -2.60 3.15
C GLN A 11 6.58 -2.80 2.17
N LEU A 12 6.87 -1.78 1.36
CA LEU A 12 7.98 -1.80 0.41
C LEU A 12 9.25 -1.34 1.10
N HIS A 13 10.36 -1.99 0.77
CA HIS A 13 11.69 -1.65 1.24
C HIS A 13 12.59 -1.36 0.05
N ASP A 14 13.62 -0.56 0.27
CA ASP A 14 14.70 -0.42 -0.71
C ASP A 14 15.66 -1.62 -0.64
N ARG A 15 16.68 -1.63 -1.50
CA ARG A 15 17.66 -2.71 -1.57
C ARG A 15 18.52 -2.85 -0.32
N ASP A 16 18.57 -1.81 0.50
CA ASP A 16 19.32 -1.77 1.76
C ASP A 16 18.43 -2.20 2.94
N GLY A 17 17.15 -2.50 2.69
CA GLY A 17 16.17 -2.93 3.69
C GLY A 17 15.50 -1.79 4.43
N ASN A 18 15.68 -0.53 4.01
CA ASN A 18 14.98 0.61 4.61
C ASN A 18 13.58 0.73 4.02
N GLY A 19 12.58 1.07 4.85
CA GLY A 19 11.22 1.27 4.36
C GLY A 19 11.13 2.48 3.42
N THR A 20 10.53 2.32 2.24
CA THR A 20 10.41 3.41 1.26
C THR A 20 9.34 4.46 1.62
N GLY A 21 8.53 4.17 2.64
CA GLY A 21 7.32 4.93 2.97
C GLY A 21 6.09 4.49 2.16
N GLU A 22 6.23 3.48 1.31
CA GLU A 22 5.14 2.94 0.49
C GLU A 22 4.68 1.56 0.97
N ALA A 23 3.44 1.22 0.65
CA ALA A 23 2.87 -0.09 0.94
C ALA A 23 1.83 -0.47 -0.13
N VAL A 24 1.72 -1.78 -0.38
CA VAL A 24 0.67 -2.37 -1.21
C VAL A 24 -0.37 -3.01 -0.31
N VAL A 25 -1.64 -2.65 -0.51
CA VAL A 25 -2.78 -3.21 0.24
C VAL A 25 -3.68 -3.99 -0.71
N THR A 26 -4.03 -5.22 -0.33
CA THR A 26 -4.96 -6.07 -1.07
C THR A 26 -6.34 -6.04 -0.42
N PHE A 27 -7.36 -5.69 -1.18
CA PHE A 27 -8.74 -5.76 -0.74
C PHE A 27 -9.42 -7.04 -1.26
N PRO A 28 -10.44 -7.57 -0.57
CA PRO A 28 -11.18 -8.75 -1.03
C PRO A 28 -11.94 -8.54 -2.35
N SER A 29 -12.23 -7.29 -2.73
CA SER A 29 -12.93 -6.97 -3.97
C SER A 29 -12.52 -5.62 -4.54
N GLU A 30 -12.74 -5.45 -5.84
CA GLU A 30 -12.50 -4.17 -6.54
C GLU A 30 -13.35 -3.04 -5.98
N GLN A 31 -14.60 -3.33 -5.56
CA GLN A 31 -15.50 -2.33 -4.98
C GLN A 31 -14.93 -1.77 -3.67
N LEU A 32 -14.37 -2.63 -2.81
CA LEU A 32 -13.74 -2.20 -1.55
C LEU A 32 -12.44 -1.42 -1.81
N ALA A 33 -11.63 -1.83 -2.79
CA ALA A 33 -10.46 -1.07 -3.21
C ALA A 33 -10.86 0.33 -3.70
N ALA A 34 -11.91 0.42 -4.53
CA ALA A 34 -12.42 1.68 -5.04
C ALA A 34 -12.99 2.57 -3.92
N GLN A 35 -13.62 2.00 -2.91
CA GLN A 35 -14.06 2.75 -1.72
C GLN A 35 -12.88 3.35 -0.95
N ALA A 36 -11.76 2.63 -0.84
CA ALA A 36 -10.56 3.15 -0.18
C ALA A 36 -9.98 4.37 -0.92
N LEU A 37 -10.11 4.45 -2.25
CA LEU A 37 -9.64 5.61 -3.02
C LEU A 37 -10.33 6.92 -2.61
N LYS A 38 -11.51 6.89 -1.98
CA LYS A 38 -12.22 8.08 -1.49
C LYS A 38 -11.46 8.84 -0.39
N ILE A 39 -10.46 8.23 0.23
CA ILE A 39 -9.58 8.87 1.21
C ILE A 39 -8.22 9.29 0.62
N HIS A 40 -8.02 9.17 -0.69
CA HIS A 40 -6.83 9.67 -1.38
C HIS A 40 -6.59 11.16 -1.06
N GLY A 41 -5.33 11.51 -0.77
CA GLY A 41 -4.90 12.87 -0.45
C GLY A 41 -5.33 13.35 0.93
N ARG A 42 -6.03 12.52 1.74
CA ARG A 42 -6.42 12.94 3.09
C ARG A 42 -5.20 13.05 4.01
N PRO A 43 -5.13 14.09 4.86
CA PRO A 43 -4.11 14.18 5.89
C PRO A 43 -4.21 13.02 6.88
N PHE A 44 -3.08 12.42 7.20
CA PHE A 44 -2.92 11.38 8.21
C PHE A 44 -1.56 11.53 8.88
N LEU A 45 -1.56 11.66 10.21
CA LEU A 45 -0.34 11.79 11.02
C LEU A 45 0.65 12.88 10.53
N GLY A 46 0.14 13.98 10.00
CA GLY A 46 0.95 15.11 9.52
C GLY A 46 1.40 15.01 8.06
N SER A 47 1.06 13.94 7.34
CA SER A 47 1.38 13.75 5.92
C SER A 47 0.12 13.53 5.09
N GLN A 48 0.17 13.85 3.80
CA GLN A 48 -0.89 13.45 2.87
C GLN A 48 -0.68 12.00 2.44
N VAL A 49 -1.74 11.18 2.51
CA VAL A 49 -1.68 9.79 2.05
C VAL A 49 -2.15 9.71 0.62
N LEU A 50 -1.25 9.32 -0.29
CA LEU A 50 -1.57 9.10 -1.69
C LEU A 50 -1.91 7.63 -1.90
N LEU A 51 -3.05 7.40 -2.55
CA LEU A 51 -3.54 6.07 -2.90
C LEU A 51 -3.68 5.92 -4.42
N THR A 52 -3.16 4.84 -4.97
CA THR A 52 -3.32 4.51 -6.39
C THR A 52 -3.97 3.13 -6.49
N LEU A 53 -5.06 3.03 -7.25
CA LEU A 53 -5.63 1.73 -7.60
C LEU A 53 -4.74 1.03 -8.60
N ILE A 54 -4.41 -0.23 -8.31
CA ILE A 54 -3.59 -1.08 -9.17
C ILE A 54 -4.26 -2.44 -9.33
N ASN A 55 -3.98 -3.11 -10.44
CA ASN A 55 -4.42 -4.49 -10.68
C ASN A 55 -3.40 -5.50 -10.14
N LEU A 56 -3.74 -6.79 -10.23
CA LEU A 56 -2.89 -7.87 -9.74
C LEU A 56 -1.51 -7.90 -10.42
N LYS A 57 -1.47 -7.69 -11.73
CA LYS A 57 -0.22 -7.71 -12.50
C LYS A 57 0.73 -6.59 -12.05
N GLN A 58 0.20 -5.38 -11.86
CA GLN A 58 0.95 -4.26 -11.32
C GLN A 58 1.44 -4.52 -9.90
N LYS A 59 0.62 -5.14 -9.04
CA LYS A 59 1.04 -5.56 -7.69
C LYS A 59 2.22 -6.53 -7.78
N GLU A 60 2.13 -7.57 -8.60
CA GLU A 60 3.22 -8.55 -8.79
C GLU A 60 4.50 -7.88 -9.27
N ASP A 61 4.39 -6.98 -10.25
CA ASP A 61 5.54 -6.25 -10.80
C ASP A 61 6.17 -5.28 -9.79
N ILE A 62 5.37 -4.68 -8.90
CA ILE A 62 5.87 -3.84 -7.80
C ILE A 62 6.59 -4.70 -6.76
N LEU A 63 5.98 -5.80 -6.34
CA LEU A 63 6.54 -6.69 -5.32
C LEU A 63 7.79 -7.42 -5.79
N ALA A 64 7.94 -7.66 -7.09
CA ALA A 64 9.16 -8.25 -7.66
C ALA A 64 10.36 -7.28 -7.70
N LYS A 65 10.11 -5.97 -7.54
CA LYS A 65 11.14 -4.92 -7.59
C LYS A 65 11.51 -4.36 -6.21
N ALA A 66 10.69 -4.65 -5.21
CA ALA A 66 10.86 -4.24 -3.81
C ALA A 66 11.71 -5.24 -3.03
#